data_AF-A0A926IJ28-F1
#
_entry.id   AF-A0A926IJ28-F1
#
_cell.length_a   1.000
_cell.length_b   1.000
_cell.length_c   1.000
_cell.angle_alpha   90.00
_cell.angle_beta   90.00
_cell.angle_gamma   90.00
#
_symmetry.space_group_name_H-M   'P 1'
#
loop_
_entity.id
_entity.type
_entity.pdbx_description
1 polymer ?
#
loop_
_entity_poly.entity_id
_entity_poly.type
_entity_poly.pdbx_seq_one_letter_code
_entity_poly.pdbx_strand_id
1 'polypeptide(L)' 'MKFATFYQQGNDEGLKEKVEAWIKDNEDNILEIVDVEYEYSNNTYMAIITYLD' A
#
# COMPACT_ATOMS: atom_id res chain seq x y z
N MET A 1 -1.92 -12.62 9.27
CA MET A 1 -2.12 -11.64 8.19
C MET A 1 -2.12 -10.26 8.80
N LYS A 2 -1.27 -9.40 8.26
CA LYS A 2 -1.13 -7.99 8.64
C LYS A 2 -1.50 -7.10 7.47
N PHE A 3 -1.79 -5.83 7.78
CA PHE A 3 -2.27 -4.85 6.82
C PHE A 3 -1.47 -3.56 6.95
N ALA A 4 -1.08 -2.99 5.81
CA ALA A 4 -0.57 -1.63 5.71
C ALA A 4 -1.49 -0.82 4.79
N THR A 5 -1.85 0.39 5.20
CA THR A 5 -2.83 1.21 4.49
C THR A 5 -2.25 2.58 4.17
N PHE A 6 -2.47 3.04 2.94
CA PHE A 6 -2.00 4.31 2.42
C PHE A 6 -3.16 5.13 1.90
N TYR A 7 -3.09 6.44 2.08
CA TYR A 7 -4.10 7.38 1.61
C TYR A 7 -3.43 8.54 0.86
N GLN A 8 -4.13 9.03 -0.16
CA GLN A 8 -3.73 10.20 -0.94
C GLN A 8 -4.98 10.98 -1.34
N GLN A 9 -5.04 12.27 -0.98
CA GLN A 9 -6.14 13.16 -1.37
C GLN A 9 -5.77 13.97 -2.61
N GLY A 10 -6.75 14.20 -3.49
CA GLY A 10 -6.61 15.10 -4.64
C GLY A 10 -6.22 14.41 -5.94
N ASN A 11 -5.01 13.87 -6.04
CA ASN A 11 -4.51 13.14 -7.22
C ASN A 11 -3.95 11.77 -6.83
N ASP A 12 -3.82 10.85 -7.79
CA ASP A 12 -3.24 9.52 -7.59
C ASP A 12 -1.70 9.53 -7.63
N GLU A 13 -1.10 10.62 -8.10
CA GLU A 13 0.34 10.79 -8.20
C GLU A 13 1.02 10.51 -6.85
N GLY A 14 1.86 9.48 -6.85
CA GLY A 14 2.66 9.08 -5.70
C GLY A 14 2.03 8.06 -4.76
N LEU A 15 0.76 7.67 -4.89
CA LEU A 15 0.21 6.59 -4.05
C LEU A 15 0.94 5.27 -4.33
N LYS A 16 1.11 4.93 -5.60
CA LYS A 16 1.84 3.72 -6.02
C LYS A 16 3.30 3.76 -5.59
N GLU A 17 3.96 4.91 -5.72
CA GLU A 17 5.36 5.10 -5.28
C GLU A 17 5.51 4.91 -3.77
N LYS A 18 4.56 5.38 -2.95
CA LYS A 18 4.54 5.14 -1.50
C LYS A 18 4.38 3.67 -1.17
N VAL A 19 3.51 2.96 -1.89
CA VAL A 19 3.33 1.51 -1.73
C VAL A 19 4.61 0.76 -2.07
N GLU A 20 5.21 1.06 -3.22
CA GLU A 20 6.47 0.43 -3.66
C GLU A 20 7.64 0.72 -2.70
N ALA A 21 7.76 1.96 -2.22
CA ALA A 21 8.76 2.35 -1.23
C ALA A 21 8.58 1.57 0.08
N TRP A 22 7.34 1.45 0.56
CA TRP A 22 7.07 0.69 1.78
C TRP A 22 7.40 -0.79 1.61
N ILE A 23 7.05 -1.42 0.48
CA ILE A 23 7.38 -2.83 0.22
C ILE A 23 8.90 -3.02 0.26
N LYS A 24 9.65 -2.15 -0.40
CA LYS A 24 11.12 -2.20 -0.42
C LYS A 24 11.72 -2.02 0.97
N ASP A 25 11.24 -1.05 1.75
CA ASP A 25 11.74 -0.78 3.10
C ASP A 25 11.43 -1.91 4.10
N ASN A 26 10.47 -2.79 3.77
CA ASN A 26 10.04 -3.90 4.61
C ASN A 26 10.43 -5.27 4.04
N GLU A 27 11.16 -5.35 2.92
CA GLU A 27 11.45 -6.61 2.22
C GLU A 27 12.13 -7.66 3.10
N ASP A 28 12.99 -7.23 4.02
CA ASP A 28 13.69 -8.10 4.97
C ASP A 28 12.83 -8.53 6.17
N ASN A 29 11.71 -7.84 6.41
CA ASN A 29 10.85 -8.03 7.58
C ASN A 29 9.52 -8.71 7.25
N ILE A 30 9.23 -8.96 5.97
CA ILE A 30 8.01 -9.62 5.52
C ILE A 30 8.37 -10.95 4.85
N LEU A 31 7.61 -12.00 5.17
CA LEU A 31 7.73 -13.30 4.51
C LEU A 31 7.17 -13.24 3.09
N GLU A 32 6.00 -12.61 2.93
CA GLU A 32 5.25 -12.61 1.68
C GLU A 32 4.23 -11.47 1.60
N ILE A 33 4.15 -10.82 0.44
CA ILE A 33 3.02 -9.96 0.06
C ILE A 33 1.91 -10.87 -0.49
N VAL A 34 0.74 -10.85 0.14
CA VAL A 34 -0.43 -11.63 -0.27
C VAL A 34 -1.25 -10.90 -1.33
N ASP A 35 -1.49 -9.60 -1.12
CA ASP A 35 -2.27 -8.78 -2.05
C ASP A 35 -1.97 -7.29 -1.89
N VAL A 36 -2.23 -6.51 -2.94
CA VAL A 36 -2.20 -5.05 -2.95
C VAL A 36 -3.45 -4.52 -3.65
N GLU A 37 -4.42 -4.06 -2.87
CA GLU A 37 -5.67 -3.52 -3.36
C GLU A 37 -5.58 -1.99 -3.47
N TYR A 38 -6.16 -1.42 -4.51
CA TYR A 38 -6.27 0.04 -4.70
C TYR A 38 -7.73 0.42 -4.86
N GLU A 39 -8.15 1.44 -4.11
CA GLU A 39 -9.51 1.97 -4.16
C GLU A 39 -9.50 3.50 -4.32
N TYR A 40 -10.53 4.03 -4.96
CA TYR A 40 -10.76 5.47 -5.03
C TYR A 40 -12.18 5.79 -4.59
N SER A 41 -12.31 6.65 -3.58
CA SER A 41 -13.60 7.07 -3.03
C SER A 41 -13.51 8.48 -2.46
N ASN A 42 -14.55 9.29 -2.68
CA ASN A 42 -14.65 10.66 -2.14
C ASN A 42 -13.38 11.51 -2.33
N ASN A 43 -12.82 11.52 -3.55
CA ASN A 43 -11.60 12.28 -3.87
C ASN A 43 -10.35 11.84 -3.09
N THR A 44 -10.36 10.61 -2.58
CA THR A 44 -9.26 9.97 -1.85
C THR A 44 -8.92 8.65 -2.51
N TYR A 45 -7.64 8.50 -2.88
CA TYR A 45 -7.06 7.25 -3.31
C TYR A 45 -6.53 6.51 -2.08
N MET A 46 -6.78 5.21 -2.02
CA MET A 46 -6.37 4.32 -0.95
C MET A 46 -5.65 3.10 -1.52
N ALA A 47 -4.66 2.61 -0.81
CA ALA A 47 -4.06 1.30 -1.07
C ALA A 47 -4.01 0.48 0.22
N ILE A 48 -4.30 -0.82 0.12
CA ILE A 48 -4.23 -1.78 1.21
C ILE A 48 -3.26 -2.89 0.79
N ILE A 49 -2.18 -3.05 1.54
CA ILE A 49 -1.23 -4.15 1.39
C ILE A 49 -1.58 -5.21 2.44
N THR A 50 -1.85 -6.44 2.00
CA THR A 50 -2.00 -7.60 2.87
C THR A 50 -0.73 -8.43 2.82
N TYR A 51 -0.14 -8.75 3.97
CA TYR A 51 1.14 -9.47 4.04
C TYR A 51 1.25 -10.43 5.22
N LEU A 52 2.24 -11.32 5.12
CA LEU A 52 2.72 -12.21 6.17
C LEU A 52 4.13 -11.76 6.59
N ASP A 53 4.42 -11.85 7.88
CA ASP A 53 5.70 -11.48 8.50
C ASP A 53 6.19 -12.55 9.47
#